data_AF-A0A819J100-F1
#
_entry.id   AF-A0A819J100-F1
#
_cell.length_a   1.000
_cell.length_b   1.000
_cell.length_c   1.000
_cell.angle_alpha   90.00
_cell.angle_beta   90.00
_cell.angle_gamma   90.00
#
_symmetry.space_group_name_H-M   'P 1'
#
loop_
_entity.id
_entity.type
_entity.pdbx_description
1 polymer ?
#
loop_
_entity_poly.entity_id
_entity_poly.type
_entity_poly.pdbx_seq_one_letter_code
_entity_poly.pdbx_strand_id
1 'polypeptide(L)'
;MMSENEHKTSVLESEIFHAIQNSQYKRLALYIRHDYNLNVTSKDGRNGLFYALDINDSYKRCRMLRFCLDHGINPLHRDNINGYTVLHEAMARQQLDSFELLFDEISGEIDWRSLDAHGRAILHQAVELNNVVILETLITTMNRYSISVDLLDKNGLTPYLLAIKLHLHDMAQILLKKGHASQQKCDLQTHHSAREWENIGMKENCLILRQKLRKEMNDAMKKGKINKVNKLKKMYCSTYSLFVNDNMRRDSNLTMTTQSGLNRKSSLSINEMIDRLHQGVRPETYIDSRKDEKAFHFEQILPRSLPPIGTLKRHRQSSSTNSLIDLFQIAQLSS
;
A
#
# COMPACT_ATOMS: atom_id res chain seq x y z
N MET A 1 4.27 44.32 -10.11
CA MET A 1 5.71 44.63 -9.99
C MET A 1 6.19 43.98 -8.72
N MET A 2 6.91 42.87 -8.81
CA MET A 2 7.53 42.26 -7.61
C MET A 2 8.54 43.27 -7.04
N SER A 3 8.55 43.44 -5.72
CA SER A 3 9.38 44.44 -5.05
C SER A 3 10.87 44.15 -5.25
N GLU A 4 11.74 45.17 -5.22
CA GLU A 4 13.20 44.99 -5.38
C GLU A 4 13.80 44.01 -4.35
N ASN A 5 13.16 43.89 -3.18
CA ASN A 5 13.57 42.96 -2.14
C ASN A 5 13.23 41.49 -2.48
N GLU A 6 12.08 41.23 -3.10
CA GLU A 6 11.71 39.88 -3.58
C GLU A 6 12.60 39.41 -4.73
N HIS A 7 13.07 40.33 -5.58
CA HIS A 7 14.04 40.00 -6.61
C HIS A 7 15.41 39.65 -6.01
N LYS A 8 15.87 40.37 -4.99
CA LYS A 8 17.15 40.07 -4.32
C LYS A 8 17.11 38.74 -3.57
N THR A 9 16.00 38.41 -2.90
CA THR A 9 15.86 37.12 -2.22
C THR A 9 15.79 35.95 -3.20
N SER A 10 15.01 36.07 -4.28
CA SER A 10 14.93 35.00 -5.29
C SER A 10 16.26 34.75 -6.03
N VAL A 11 17.06 35.80 -6.24
CA VAL A 11 18.43 35.64 -6.77
C VAL A 11 19.31 34.88 -5.80
N LEU A 12 19.26 35.22 -4.50
CA LEU A 12 20.05 34.55 -3.47
C LEU A 12 19.66 33.07 -3.29
N GLU A 13 18.36 32.74 -3.32
CA GLU A 13 17.87 31.36 -3.29
C GLU A 13 18.44 30.53 -4.44
N SER A 14 18.42 31.10 -5.65
CA SER A 14 19.03 30.48 -6.84
C SER A 14 20.54 30.27 -6.69
N GLU A 15 21.25 31.24 -6.10
CA GLU A 15 22.69 31.11 -5.82
C GLU A 15 22.99 29.99 -4.82
N ILE A 16 22.16 29.81 -3.78
CA ILE A 16 22.31 28.72 -2.81
C ILE A 16 22.17 27.37 -3.53
N PHE A 17 21.14 27.19 -4.36
CA PHE A 17 20.96 25.95 -5.11
C PHE A 17 22.11 25.69 -6.08
N HIS A 18 22.59 26.72 -6.78
CA HIS A 18 23.74 26.60 -7.67
C HIS A 18 25.03 26.24 -6.92
N ALA A 19 25.23 26.78 -5.72
CA ALA A 19 26.37 26.46 -4.87
C ALA A 19 26.32 24.99 -4.39
N ILE A 20 25.12 24.48 -4.06
CA ILE A 20 24.91 23.07 -3.71
C ILE A 20 25.24 22.16 -4.90
N GLN A 21 24.62 22.39 -6.06
CA GLN A 21 24.82 21.55 -7.26
C GLN A 21 26.30 21.49 -7.69
N ASN A 22 27.03 22.59 -7.54
CA ASN A 22 28.45 22.66 -7.90
C ASN A 22 29.41 22.30 -6.76
N SER A 23 28.90 21.78 -5.64
CA SER A 23 29.73 21.39 -4.48
C SER A 23 30.61 22.53 -3.93
N GLN A 24 30.11 23.77 -3.94
CA GLN A 24 30.84 24.98 -3.55
C GLN A 24 30.78 25.21 -2.03
N TYR A 25 31.35 24.29 -1.25
CA TYR A 25 31.32 24.32 0.22
C TYR A 25 31.79 25.65 0.83
N LYS A 26 32.80 26.31 0.22
CA LYS A 26 33.30 27.61 0.70
C LYS A 26 32.25 28.71 0.63
N ARG A 27 31.43 28.74 -0.43
CA ARG A 27 30.34 29.73 -0.57
C ARG A 27 29.21 29.44 0.39
N LEU A 28 28.82 28.17 0.52
CA LEU A 28 27.82 27.76 1.49
C LEU A 28 28.25 28.12 2.92
N ALA A 29 29.52 27.88 3.28
CA ALA A 29 30.07 28.27 4.57
C ALA A 29 30.06 29.79 4.81
N LEU A 30 30.29 30.59 3.76
CA LEU A 30 30.13 32.06 3.85
C LEU A 30 28.67 32.44 4.08
N TYR A 31 27.72 31.79 3.40
CA TYR A 31 26.30 32.04 3.62
C TYR A 31 25.89 31.71 5.06
N ILE A 32 26.32 30.57 5.59
CA ILE A 32 26.07 30.18 6.98
C ILE A 32 26.68 31.18 7.97
N ARG A 33 27.92 31.64 7.71
CA ARG A 33 28.60 32.62 8.57
C ARG A 33 27.88 33.97 8.65
N HIS A 34 27.10 34.31 7.64
CA HIS A 34 26.30 35.53 7.58
C HIS A 34 24.83 35.29 7.98
N ASP A 35 24.55 34.18 8.67
CA ASP A 35 23.21 33.80 9.17
C ASP A 35 22.14 33.69 8.06
N TYR A 36 22.55 33.38 6.83
CA TYR A 36 21.60 33.11 5.76
C TYR A 36 20.92 31.74 5.97
N ASN A 37 19.60 31.71 5.85
CA ASN A 37 18.81 30.49 5.93
C ASN A 37 19.06 29.61 4.69
N LEU A 38 19.55 28.38 4.90
CA LEU A 38 19.75 27.39 3.83
C LEU A 38 18.49 26.57 3.51
N ASN A 39 17.48 26.60 4.38
CA ASN A 39 16.23 25.87 4.18
C ASN A 39 15.28 26.68 3.27
N VAL A 40 15.80 27.04 2.09
CA VAL A 40 15.07 27.73 1.03
C VAL A 40 14.43 26.71 0.08
N THR A 41 13.32 27.11 -0.54
CA THR A 41 12.59 26.27 -1.49
C THR A 41 12.50 26.95 -2.85
N SER A 42 12.72 26.19 -3.91
CA SER A 42 12.49 26.63 -5.29
C SER A 42 11.00 26.86 -5.57
N LYS A 43 10.69 27.41 -6.75
CA LYS A 43 9.31 27.60 -7.24
C LYS A 43 8.50 26.31 -7.24
N ASP A 44 9.18 25.19 -7.49
CA ASP A 44 8.60 23.84 -7.49
C ASP A 44 8.41 23.27 -6.06
N GLY A 45 8.72 24.06 -5.03
CA GLY A 45 8.73 23.61 -3.64
C GLY A 45 9.89 22.69 -3.30
N ARG A 46 10.94 22.61 -4.12
CA ARG A 46 12.11 21.75 -3.87
C ARG A 46 13.15 22.48 -3.03
N ASN A 47 13.61 21.87 -1.93
CA ASN A 47 14.68 22.42 -1.11
C ASN A 47 16.07 22.03 -1.60
N GLY A 48 17.12 22.51 -0.92
CA GLY A 48 18.52 22.26 -1.28
C GLY A 48 18.90 20.78 -1.40
N LEU A 49 18.25 19.87 -0.67
CA LEU A 49 18.56 18.44 -0.72
C LEU A 49 18.17 17.81 -2.07
N PHE A 50 17.08 18.27 -2.71
CA PHE A 50 16.73 17.82 -4.07
C PHE A 50 17.82 18.20 -5.08
N TYR A 51 18.37 19.40 -4.95
CA TYR A 51 19.44 19.90 -5.82
C TYR A 51 20.75 19.16 -5.58
N ALA A 52 21.02 18.72 -4.35
CA ALA A 52 22.17 17.86 -4.06
C ALA A 52 22.08 16.51 -4.81
N LEU A 53 20.88 15.96 -5.01
CA LEU A 53 20.70 14.71 -5.76
C LEU A 53 21.04 14.81 -7.26
N ASP A 54 21.14 16.02 -7.81
CA ASP A 54 21.54 16.26 -9.21
C ASP A 54 23.06 16.15 -9.42
N ILE A 55 23.84 16.04 -8.34
CA ILE A 55 25.29 15.85 -8.43
C ILE A 55 25.57 14.43 -8.97
N ASN A 56 26.22 14.35 -10.13
CA ASN A 56 26.51 13.06 -10.79
C ASN A 56 27.45 12.16 -9.97
N ASP A 57 28.51 12.74 -9.38
CA ASP A 57 29.52 12.04 -8.60
C ASP A 57 28.94 11.59 -7.25
N SER A 58 28.92 10.28 -7.00
CA SER A 58 28.30 9.71 -5.79
C SER A 58 28.94 10.20 -4.50
N TYR A 59 30.27 10.25 -4.45
CA TYR A 59 31.00 10.68 -3.27
C TYR A 59 30.72 12.16 -2.96
N LYS A 60 30.75 13.02 -3.98
CA LYS A 60 30.42 14.45 -3.82
C LYS A 60 28.97 14.65 -3.43
N ARG A 61 28.04 13.89 -4.02
CA ARG A 61 26.61 13.91 -3.70
C ARG A 61 26.36 13.56 -2.24
N CYS A 62 26.86 12.41 -1.77
CA CYS A 62 26.71 12.00 -0.38
C CYS A 62 27.33 13.01 0.58
N ARG A 63 28.52 13.53 0.27
CA ARG A 63 29.16 14.57 1.11
C ARG A 63 28.35 15.87 1.16
N MET A 64 27.75 16.28 0.05
CA MET A 64 26.89 17.46 0.00
C MET A 64 25.57 17.23 0.75
N LEU A 65 24.98 16.03 0.65
CA LEU A 65 23.79 15.66 1.42
C LEU A 65 24.07 15.76 2.92
N ARG A 66 25.16 15.17 3.42
CA ARG A 66 25.56 15.30 4.84
C ARG A 66 25.72 16.76 5.23
N PHE A 67 26.46 17.53 4.44
CA PHE A 67 26.65 18.96 4.70
C PHE A 67 25.31 19.70 4.80
N CYS A 68 24.37 19.43 3.91
CA CYS A 68 23.05 20.06 3.94
C CYS A 68 22.24 19.66 5.19
N LEU A 69 22.28 18.38 5.58
CA LEU A 69 21.59 17.88 6.77
C LEU A 69 22.19 18.45 8.06
N ASP A 70 23.52 18.49 8.17
CA ASP A 70 24.26 19.04 9.31
C ASP A 70 23.93 20.53 9.56
N HIS A 71 23.52 21.24 8.50
CA HIS A 71 23.16 22.66 8.55
C HIS A 71 21.65 22.90 8.52
N GLY A 72 20.85 21.89 8.89
CA GLY A 72 19.42 22.05 9.21
C GLY A 72 18.48 22.14 8.02
N ILE A 73 18.90 21.73 6.81
CA ILE A 73 17.96 21.62 5.69
C ILE A 73 17.03 20.43 5.95
N ASN A 74 15.71 20.66 5.94
CA ASN A 74 14.71 19.67 6.33
C ASN A 74 14.58 18.52 5.30
N PRO A 75 14.92 17.27 5.64
CA PRO A 75 14.78 16.13 4.71
C PRO A 75 13.34 15.64 4.54
N LEU A 76 12.42 16.00 5.44
CA LEU A 76 11.01 15.62 5.38
C LEU A 76 10.17 16.59 4.53
N HIS A 77 10.78 17.66 4.03
CA HIS A 77 10.13 18.63 3.16
C HIS A 77 9.60 17.96 1.88
N ARG A 78 8.35 18.28 1.51
CA ARG A 78 7.69 17.74 0.32
C ARG A 78 7.69 18.75 -0.81
N ASP A 79 7.98 18.30 -2.02
CA ASP A 79 7.87 19.13 -3.22
C ASP A 79 6.41 19.42 -3.59
N ASN A 80 6.17 20.52 -4.31
CA ASN A 80 4.82 20.93 -4.69
C ASN A 80 4.31 20.16 -5.92
N ILE A 81 5.22 19.54 -6.69
CA ILE A 81 4.88 18.86 -7.95
C ILE A 81 4.29 17.47 -7.68
N ASN A 82 5.00 16.64 -6.91
CA ASN A 82 4.64 15.24 -6.70
C ASN A 82 4.34 14.93 -5.22
N GLY A 83 4.48 15.90 -4.31
CA GLY A 83 4.39 15.66 -2.87
C GLY A 83 5.52 14.76 -2.36
N TYR A 84 6.62 14.65 -3.10
CA TYR A 84 7.75 13.78 -2.78
C TYR A 84 8.65 14.43 -1.75
N THR A 85 9.15 13.62 -0.81
CA THR A 85 10.33 14.02 -0.01
C THR A 85 11.62 13.69 -0.77
N VAL A 86 12.77 14.17 -0.29
CA VAL A 86 14.07 13.85 -0.91
C VAL A 86 14.32 12.34 -0.96
N LEU A 87 13.84 11.58 0.03
CA LEU A 87 13.96 10.12 0.04
C LEU A 87 13.19 9.48 -1.13
N HIS A 88 11.97 9.95 -1.41
CA HIS A 88 11.17 9.46 -2.55
C HIS A 88 11.87 9.73 -3.89
N GLU A 89 12.48 10.91 -4.03
CA GLU A 89 13.23 11.27 -5.24
C GLU A 89 14.50 10.40 -5.39
N ALA A 90 15.22 10.12 -4.30
CA ALA A 90 16.38 9.20 -4.31
C ALA A 90 15.97 7.78 -4.73
N MET A 91 14.83 7.28 -4.23
CA MET A 91 14.25 6.00 -4.65
C MET A 91 13.89 6.01 -6.14
N ALA A 92 13.18 7.04 -6.62
CA ALA A 92 12.76 7.17 -8.02
C ALA A 92 13.96 7.21 -8.99
N ARG A 93 15.07 7.83 -8.56
CA ARG A 93 16.35 7.87 -9.30
C ARG A 93 17.21 6.62 -9.13
N GLN A 94 16.79 5.66 -8.29
CA GLN A 94 17.53 4.45 -7.92
C GLN A 94 18.96 4.74 -7.41
N GLN A 95 19.14 5.86 -6.72
CA GLN A 95 20.42 6.24 -6.12
C GLN A 95 20.56 5.60 -4.74
N LEU A 96 21.06 4.36 -4.69
CA LEU A 96 21.20 3.58 -3.44
C LEU A 96 22.01 4.32 -2.37
N ASP A 97 23.19 4.85 -2.73
CA ASP A 97 24.07 5.56 -1.78
C ASP A 97 23.39 6.79 -1.16
N SER A 98 22.60 7.53 -1.95
CA SER A 98 21.82 8.68 -1.47
C SER A 98 20.67 8.21 -0.58
N PHE A 99 20.00 7.13 -0.99
CA PHE A 99 18.88 6.55 -0.26
C PHE A 99 19.34 6.07 1.13
N GLU A 100 20.39 5.25 1.22
CA GLU A 100 20.90 4.72 2.49
C GLU A 100 21.30 5.86 3.43
N LEU A 101 22.03 6.85 2.93
CA LEU A 101 22.43 8.01 3.72
C LEU A 101 21.23 8.79 4.26
N LEU A 102 20.29 9.15 3.39
CA LEU A 102 19.10 9.90 3.80
C LEU A 102 18.26 9.08 4.79
N PHE A 103 18.12 7.79 4.51
CA PHE A 103 17.30 6.88 5.30
C PHE A 103 17.86 6.66 6.69
N ASP A 104 19.18 6.48 6.83
CA ASP A 104 19.83 6.36 8.15
C ASP A 104 19.56 7.58 9.02
N GLU A 105 19.61 8.79 8.44
CA GLU A 105 19.39 10.05 9.15
C GLU A 105 17.91 10.27 9.53
N ILE A 106 16.96 9.85 8.69
CA ILE A 106 15.53 10.14 8.91
C ILE A 106 14.69 8.96 9.38
N SER A 107 15.23 7.74 9.45
CA SER A 107 14.46 6.49 9.67
C SER A 107 13.50 6.52 10.86
N GLY A 108 13.84 7.26 11.93
CA GLY A 108 12.99 7.43 13.12
C GLY A 108 11.82 8.40 12.96
N GLU A 109 11.86 9.28 11.95
CA GLU A 109 10.87 10.32 11.70
C GLU A 109 9.96 10.02 10.50
N ILE A 110 10.22 8.92 9.78
CA ILE A 110 9.42 8.53 8.62
C ILE A 110 8.02 8.12 9.08
N ASP A 111 7.00 8.82 8.55
CA ASP A 111 5.63 8.32 8.59
C ASP A 111 5.42 7.25 7.51
N TRP A 112 5.53 5.99 7.93
CA TRP A 112 5.35 4.81 7.10
C TRP A 112 3.96 4.72 6.46
N ARG A 113 2.93 5.34 7.07
CA ARG A 113 1.56 5.33 6.56
C ARG A 113 1.30 6.47 5.59
N SER A 114 2.22 7.42 5.48
CA SER A 114 2.06 8.54 4.57
C SER A 114 2.01 8.05 3.12
N LEU A 115 1.14 8.69 2.34
CA LEU A 115 0.95 8.40 0.94
C LEU A 115 1.57 9.51 0.09
N ASP A 116 2.17 9.13 -1.04
CA ASP A 116 2.62 10.08 -2.06
C ASP A 116 1.44 10.64 -2.89
N ALA A 117 1.70 11.51 -3.88
CA ALA A 117 0.64 12.02 -4.76
C ALA A 117 -0.04 10.93 -5.61
N HIS A 118 0.62 9.80 -5.84
CA HIS A 118 0.00 8.63 -6.48
C HIS A 118 -0.82 7.79 -5.49
N GLY A 119 -0.85 8.17 -4.21
CA GLY A 119 -1.55 7.48 -3.14
C GLY A 119 -0.85 6.21 -2.68
N ARG A 120 0.47 6.16 -2.73
CA ARG A 120 1.30 4.97 -2.48
C ARG A 120 2.09 5.18 -1.20
N ALA A 121 2.15 4.16 -0.36
CA ALA A 121 3.10 4.16 0.76
C ALA A 121 4.50 3.81 0.24
N ILE A 122 5.52 4.09 1.04
CA ILE A 122 6.93 3.92 0.66
C ILE A 122 7.27 2.49 0.20
N LEU A 123 6.67 1.47 0.83
CA LEU A 123 6.85 0.06 0.43
C LEU A 123 6.26 -0.23 -0.96
N HIS A 124 5.10 0.36 -1.28
CA HIS A 124 4.50 0.19 -2.61
C HIS A 124 5.38 0.79 -3.69
N GLN A 125 5.99 1.95 -3.42
CA GLN A 125 6.94 2.56 -4.34
C GLN A 125 8.19 1.69 -4.54
N ALA A 126 8.75 1.10 -3.48
CA ALA A 126 9.88 0.18 -3.58
C ALA A 126 9.58 -1.06 -4.44
N VAL A 127 8.37 -1.62 -4.30
CA VAL A 127 7.88 -2.74 -5.13
C VAL A 127 7.73 -2.31 -6.59
N GLU A 128 7.14 -1.14 -6.85
CA GLU A 128 6.91 -0.63 -8.21
C GLU A 128 8.21 -0.31 -8.95
N LEU A 129 9.22 0.19 -8.22
CA LEU A 129 10.57 0.40 -8.75
C LEU A 129 11.32 -0.91 -9.00
N ASN A 130 10.80 -2.03 -8.50
CA ASN A 130 11.42 -3.35 -8.56
C ASN A 130 12.88 -3.34 -8.06
N ASN A 131 13.17 -2.59 -6.99
CA ASN A 131 14.48 -2.53 -6.36
C ASN A 131 14.54 -3.33 -5.05
N VAL A 132 15.14 -4.53 -5.13
CA VAL A 132 15.25 -5.48 -4.02
C VAL A 132 15.99 -4.88 -2.82
N VAL A 133 17.08 -4.15 -3.06
CA VAL A 133 17.92 -3.59 -1.99
C VAL A 133 17.11 -2.60 -1.15
N ILE A 134 16.44 -1.65 -1.81
CA ILE A 134 15.58 -0.65 -1.14
C ILE A 134 14.43 -1.33 -0.39
N LEU A 135 13.81 -2.35 -0.98
CA LEU A 135 12.72 -3.07 -0.32
C LEU A 135 13.20 -3.77 0.97
N GLU A 136 14.34 -4.46 0.90
CA GLU A 136 14.89 -5.17 2.05
C GLU A 136 15.34 -4.24 3.18
N THR A 137 15.95 -3.10 2.85
CA THR A 137 16.33 -2.09 3.85
C THR A 137 15.08 -1.56 4.58
N LEU A 138 14.02 -1.21 3.84
CA LEU A 138 12.76 -0.74 4.41
C LEU A 138 12.10 -1.79 5.32
N ILE A 139 12.00 -3.04 4.86
CA ILE A 139 11.43 -4.14 5.66
C ILE A 139 12.25 -4.35 6.95
N THR A 140 13.58 -4.35 6.84
CA THR A 140 14.46 -4.57 8.00
C THR A 140 14.23 -3.52 9.08
N THR A 141 14.11 -2.25 8.69
CA THR A 141 13.79 -1.16 9.65
C THR A 141 12.37 -1.23 10.16
N MET A 142 11.38 -1.55 9.33
CA MET A 142 9.99 -1.69 9.79
C MET A 142 9.87 -2.80 10.83
N ASN A 143 10.55 -3.93 10.61
CA ASN A 143 10.62 -5.02 11.57
C ASN A 143 11.27 -4.57 12.89
N ARG A 144 12.34 -3.75 12.86
CA ARG A 144 12.96 -3.19 14.08
C ARG A 144 11.98 -2.33 14.87
N TYR A 145 11.15 -1.53 14.20
CA TYR A 145 10.12 -0.71 14.82
C TYR A 145 8.78 -1.44 15.07
N SER A 146 8.71 -2.76 14.80
CA SER A 146 7.49 -3.57 14.91
C SER A 146 6.31 -3.02 14.08
N ILE A 147 6.60 -2.43 12.93
CA ILE A 147 5.62 -1.85 12.02
C ILE A 147 5.18 -2.91 11.01
N SER A 148 3.87 -3.07 10.84
CA SER A 148 3.32 -4.01 9.86
C SER A 148 3.63 -3.59 8.43
N VAL A 149 4.06 -4.55 7.61
CA VAL A 149 4.31 -4.39 6.17
C VAL A 149 3.02 -4.32 5.34
N ASP A 150 1.88 -4.75 5.91
CA ASP A 150 0.57 -4.81 5.23
C ASP A 150 -0.16 -3.44 5.21
N LEU A 151 0.60 -2.39 4.89
CA LEU A 151 0.11 -1.03 4.67
C LEU A 151 -0.76 -0.97 3.41
N LEU A 152 -1.73 -0.08 3.39
CA LEU A 152 -2.65 0.04 2.25
C LEU A 152 -2.30 1.28 1.43
N ASP A 153 -2.31 1.14 0.12
CA ASP A 153 -2.30 2.29 -0.79
C ASP A 153 -3.72 2.88 -0.94
N LYS A 154 -3.87 3.94 -1.73
CA LYS A 154 -5.16 4.59 -2.01
C LYS A 154 -6.19 3.65 -2.64
N ASN A 155 -5.73 2.59 -3.31
CA ASN A 155 -6.58 1.62 -3.96
C ASN A 155 -6.97 0.48 -3.00
N GLY A 156 -6.42 0.46 -1.78
CA GLY A 156 -6.66 -0.60 -0.81
C GLY A 156 -5.73 -1.80 -0.94
N LEU A 157 -4.69 -1.72 -1.77
CA LEU A 157 -3.76 -2.82 -2.02
C LEU A 157 -2.67 -2.85 -0.95
N THR A 158 -2.28 -4.05 -0.52
CA THR A 158 -1.02 -4.25 0.22
C THR A 158 0.17 -4.27 -0.74
N PRO A 159 1.41 -4.02 -0.27
CA PRO A 159 2.61 -4.17 -1.10
C PRO A 159 2.73 -5.57 -1.70
N TYR A 160 2.27 -6.60 -0.97
CA TYR A 160 2.23 -7.97 -1.46
C TYR A 160 1.25 -8.15 -2.63
N LEU A 161 0.00 -7.68 -2.49
CA LEU A 161 -0.99 -7.75 -3.58
C LEU A 161 -0.51 -6.98 -4.82
N LEU A 162 0.15 -5.84 -4.62
CA LEU A 162 0.78 -5.09 -5.70
C LEU A 162 1.89 -5.90 -6.40
N ALA A 163 2.80 -6.52 -5.65
CA ALA A 163 3.88 -7.32 -6.23
C ALA A 163 3.33 -8.46 -7.10
N ILE A 164 2.26 -9.11 -6.64
CA ILE A 164 1.55 -10.15 -7.39
C ILE A 164 0.87 -9.57 -8.64
N LYS A 165 0.19 -8.42 -8.53
CA LYS A 165 -0.41 -7.73 -9.68
C LYS A 165 0.64 -7.40 -10.75
N LEU A 166 1.84 -7.00 -10.34
CA LEU A 166 2.95 -6.66 -11.24
C LEU A 166 3.76 -7.88 -11.72
N HIS A 167 3.43 -9.10 -11.28
CA HIS A 167 4.19 -10.33 -11.56
C HIS A 167 5.65 -10.29 -11.08
N LEU A 168 5.89 -9.56 -9.98
CA LEU A 168 7.20 -9.44 -9.35
C LEU A 168 7.34 -10.51 -8.26
N HIS A 169 7.55 -11.75 -8.68
CA HIS A 169 7.61 -12.90 -7.77
C HIS A 169 8.72 -12.77 -6.72
N ASP A 170 9.88 -12.21 -7.09
CA ASP A 170 11.01 -12.01 -6.16
C ASP A 170 10.62 -11.04 -5.03
N MET A 171 9.97 -9.94 -5.38
CA MET A 171 9.47 -8.96 -4.42
C MET A 171 8.39 -9.55 -3.51
N ALA A 172 7.46 -10.32 -4.09
CA ALA A 172 6.43 -11.01 -3.34
C ALA A 172 7.04 -12.01 -2.33
N GLN A 173 8.08 -12.76 -2.73
CA GLN A 173 8.79 -13.67 -1.84
C GLN A 173 9.52 -12.95 -0.70
N ILE A 174 10.16 -11.81 -0.98
CA ILE A 174 10.82 -11.00 0.03
C ILE A 174 9.81 -10.49 1.06
N LEU A 175 8.66 -9.98 0.61
CA LEU A 175 7.59 -9.50 1.47
C LEU A 175 7.04 -10.62 2.38
N LEU A 176 6.90 -11.84 1.88
CA LEU A 176 6.45 -13.00 2.67
C LEU A 176 7.52 -13.47 3.66
N LYS A 177 8.75 -13.67 3.19
CA LYS A 177 9.83 -14.30 3.99
C LYS A 177 10.43 -13.35 5.01
N LYS A 178 10.70 -12.10 4.61
CA LYS A 178 11.36 -11.09 5.46
C LYS A 178 10.35 -10.14 6.11
N GLY A 179 9.28 -9.78 5.39
CA GLY A 179 8.27 -8.83 5.87
C GLY A 179 7.08 -9.45 6.60
N HIS A 180 6.99 -10.79 6.65
CA HIS A 180 5.85 -11.51 7.23
C HIS A 180 4.48 -11.02 6.70
N ALA A 181 4.43 -10.61 5.43
CA ALA A 181 3.22 -10.06 4.83
C ALA A 181 2.09 -11.12 4.78
N SER A 182 0.84 -10.67 4.93
CA SER A 182 -0.32 -11.55 4.98
C SER A 182 -0.76 -11.98 3.58
N GLN A 183 -0.54 -13.26 3.23
CA GLN A 183 -0.99 -13.81 1.94
C GLN A 183 -2.51 -13.84 1.76
N GLN A 184 -3.25 -13.94 2.88
CA GLN A 184 -4.71 -14.06 2.89
C GLN A 184 -5.44 -12.72 2.81
N LYS A 185 -4.70 -11.61 2.90
CA LYS A 185 -5.31 -10.28 2.92
C LYS A 185 -5.78 -9.92 1.51
N CYS A 186 -7.07 -9.65 1.37
CA CYS A 186 -7.65 -9.18 0.12
C CYS A 186 -7.55 -7.66 0.02
N ASP A 187 -7.73 -7.16 -1.20
CA ASP A 187 -7.87 -5.74 -1.45
C ASP A 187 -9.04 -5.13 -0.65
N LEU A 188 -8.86 -3.91 -0.16
CA LEU A 188 -9.89 -3.24 0.64
C LEU A 188 -11.11 -2.86 -0.21
N GLN A 189 -10.92 -2.50 -1.48
CA GLN A 189 -12.01 -1.97 -2.31
C GLN A 189 -12.80 -3.05 -3.02
N THR A 190 -12.11 -3.95 -3.71
CA THR A 190 -12.69 -4.98 -4.58
C THR A 190 -12.77 -6.35 -3.92
N HIS A 191 -12.13 -6.51 -2.75
CA HIS A 191 -11.96 -7.80 -2.07
C HIS A 191 -11.31 -8.89 -2.91
N HIS A 192 -10.60 -8.50 -3.96
CA HIS A 192 -9.88 -9.44 -4.80
C HIS A 192 -8.73 -10.12 -4.03
N SER A 193 -8.63 -11.43 -4.21
CA SER A 193 -7.53 -12.23 -3.67
C SER A 193 -6.25 -12.03 -4.48
N ALA A 194 -5.10 -12.45 -3.93
CA ALA A 194 -3.82 -12.40 -4.65
C ALA A 194 -3.88 -13.08 -6.02
N ARG A 195 -4.55 -14.25 -6.12
CA ARG A 195 -4.71 -15.00 -7.37
C ARG A 195 -5.56 -14.24 -8.41
N GLU A 196 -6.56 -13.50 -7.96
CA GLU A 196 -7.38 -12.67 -8.85
C GLU A 196 -6.58 -11.47 -9.36
N TRP A 197 -5.81 -10.82 -8.48
CA TRP A 197 -4.91 -9.73 -8.87
C TRP A 197 -3.79 -10.17 -9.82
N GLU A 198 -3.24 -11.37 -9.65
CA GLU A 198 -2.29 -11.96 -10.60
C GLU A 198 -2.89 -12.02 -12.01
N ASN A 199 -4.14 -12.50 -12.11
CA ASN A 199 -4.85 -12.62 -13.38
C ASN A 199 -5.21 -11.25 -13.98
N ILE A 200 -5.68 -10.32 -13.16
CA ILE A 200 -6.01 -8.95 -13.60
C ILE A 200 -4.73 -8.27 -14.10
N GLY A 201 -3.66 -8.32 -13.33
CA GLY A 201 -2.36 -7.78 -13.69
C GLY A 201 -1.79 -8.39 -14.97
N MET A 202 -1.96 -9.69 -15.19
CA MET A 202 -1.54 -10.37 -16.42
C MET A 202 -2.29 -9.82 -17.64
N LYS A 203 -3.61 -9.62 -17.51
CA LYS A 203 -4.45 -9.05 -18.55
C LYS A 203 -4.07 -7.60 -18.84
N GLU A 204 -3.89 -6.78 -17.81
CA GLU A 204 -3.44 -5.39 -17.93
C GLU A 204 -2.07 -5.30 -18.63
N ASN A 205 -1.09 -6.09 -18.19
CA ASN A 205 0.25 -6.14 -18.78
C ASN A 205 0.22 -6.56 -20.26
N CYS A 206 -0.61 -7.56 -20.61
CA CYS A 206 -0.80 -7.97 -22.00
C CYS A 206 -1.37 -6.84 -22.86
N LEU A 207 -2.36 -6.10 -22.35
CA LEU A 207 -2.96 -4.97 -23.07
C LEU A 207 -1.93 -3.85 -23.29
N ILE A 208 -1.16 -3.50 -22.26
CA ILE A 208 -0.10 -2.47 -22.34
C ILE A 208 0.97 -2.89 -23.36
N LEU A 209 1.43 -4.15 -23.30
CA LEU A 209 2.42 -4.68 -24.24
C LEU A 209 1.92 -4.60 -25.68
N ARG A 210 0.65 -4.95 -25.94
CA ARG A 210 0.05 -4.84 -27.27
C ARG A 210 -0.02 -3.40 -27.76
N GLN A 211 -0.39 -2.46 -26.90
CA GLN A 211 -0.41 -1.04 -27.27
C GLN A 211 0.99 -0.53 -27.63
N LYS A 212 2.03 -0.91 -26.86
CA LYS A 212 3.43 -0.59 -27.16
C LYS A 212 3.89 -1.20 -28.48
N LEU A 213 3.65 -2.49 -28.68
CA LEU A 213 3.98 -3.20 -29.93
C LEU A 213 3.28 -2.56 -31.14
N ARG A 214 2.01 -2.15 -30.99
CA ARG A 214 1.26 -1.47 -32.05
C ARG A 214 1.87 -0.11 -32.40
N LYS A 215 2.23 0.70 -31.39
CA LYS A 215 2.92 1.99 -31.60
C LYS A 215 4.25 1.80 -32.32
N GLU A 216 5.11 0.90 -31.83
CA GLU A 216 6.40 0.60 -32.48
C GLU A 216 6.25 0.07 -33.90
N MET A 217 5.22 -0.75 -34.15
CA MET A 217 4.93 -1.26 -35.48
C MET A 217 4.54 -0.13 -36.43
N ASN A 218 3.68 0.79 -35.99
CA ASN A 218 3.32 1.98 -36.75
C ASN A 218 4.53 2.86 -37.06
N ASP A 219 5.42 3.06 -36.09
CA ASP A 219 6.64 3.85 -36.29
C ASP A 219 7.64 3.15 -37.23
N ALA A 220 7.75 1.82 -37.16
CA ALA A 220 8.57 1.05 -38.07
C ALA A 220 8.02 1.05 -39.50
N MET A 221 6.68 1.03 -39.66
CA MET A 221 6.01 1.18 -40.97
C MET A 221 6.29 2.55 -41.57
N LYS A 222 6.15 3.63 -40.79
CA LYS A 222 6.48 5.00 -41.23
C LYS A 222 7.94 5.13 -41.70
N LYS A 223 8.86 4.42 -41.04
CA LYS A 223 10.30 4.41 -41.36
C LYS A 223 10.70 3.39 -42.45
N GLY A 224 9.74 2.71 -43.09
CA GLY A 224 10.01 1.72 -44.15
C GLY A 224 10.72 0.43 -43.71
N LYS A 225 10.77 0.14 -42.39
CA LYS A 225 11.51 -1.02 -41.85
C LYS A 225 10.66 -2.30 -41.83
N ILE A 226 10.40 -2.86 -43.00
CA ILE A 226 9.50 -4.03 -43.20
C ILE A 226 9.90 -5.26 -42.37
N ASN A 227 11.20 -5.58 -42.30
CA ASN A 227 11.69 -6.72 -41.51
C ASN A 227 11.38 -6.56 -40.01
N LYS A 228 11.49 -5.34 -39.48
CA LYS A 228 11.14 -5.04 -38.08
C LYS A 228 9.64 -5.20 -37.86
N VAL A 229 8.81 -4.72 -38.79
CA VAL A 229 7.34 -4.86 -38.75
C VAL A 229 6.94 -6.34 -38.71
N ASN A 230 7.52 -7.19 -39.56
CA ASN A 230 7.21 -8.62 -39.59
C ASN A 230 7.59 -9.32 -38.27
N LYS A 231 8.73 -8.94 -37.66
CA LYS A 231 9.13 -9.44 -36.34
C LYS A 231 8.14 -9.00 -35.24
N LEU A 232 7.73 -7.72 -35.24
CA LEU A 232 6.76 -7.17 -34.29
C LEU A 232 5.37 -7.82 -34.44
N LYS A 233 4.91 -8.09 -35.67
CA LYS A 233 3.64 -8.80 -35.94
C LYS A 233 3.64 -10.21 -35.33
N LYS A 234 4.74 -10.97 -35.48
CA LYS A 234 4.88 -12.30 -34.86
C LYS A 234 4.75 -12.23 -33.34
N MET A 235 5.43 -11.27 -32.70
CA MET A 235 5.34 -11.06 -31.25
C MET A 235 3.91 -10.66 -30.83
N TYR A 236 3.27 -9.75 -31.57
CA TYR A 236 1.89 -9.35 -31.31
C TYR A 236 0.91 -10.53 -31.35
N CYS A 237 0.98 -11.39 -32.38
CA CYS A 237 0.12 -12.58 -32.48
C CYS A 237 0.38 -13.59 -31.34
N SER A 238 1.64 -13.76 -30.92
CA SER A 238 1.99 -14.64 -29.79
C SER A 238 1.34 -14.18 -28.48
N THR A 239 1.32 -12.87 -28.22
CA THR A 239 0.63 -12.30 -27.04
C THR A 239 -0.90 -12.43 -27.12
N TYR A 240 -1.46 -12.67 -28.31
CA TYR A 240 -2.88 -12.96 -28.50
C TYR A 240 -3.24 -14.38 -28.08
N SER A 241 -2.42 -15.35 -28.48
CA SER A 241 -2.64 -16.75 -28.12
C SER A 241 -2.55 -17.00 -26.62
N LEU A 242 -1.59 -16.39 -25.90
CA LEU A 242 -1.49 -16.50 -24.44
C LEU A 242 -2.75 -16.00 -23.73
N PHE A 243 -3.29 -14.87 -24.18
CA PHE A 243 -4.51 -14.27 -23.62
C PHE A 243 -5.76 -15.13 -23.85
N VAL A 244 -5.88 -15.78 -25.01
CA VAL A 244 -7.06 -16.60 -25.37
C VAL A 244 -6.98 -17.99 -24.74
N ASN A 245 -5.81 -18.62 -24.72
CA ASN A 245 -5.64 -19.97 -24.18
C ASN A 245 -5.92 -20.04 -22.67
N ASP A 246 -5.67 -18.96 -21.92
CA ASP A 246 -5.99 -18.92 -20.48
C ASP A 246 -7.48 -18.68 -20.20
N ASN A 247 -8.23 -18.03 -21.09
CA ASN A 247 -9.69 -17.98 -20.99
C ASN A 247 -10.27 -19.38 -21.26
N MET A 248 -9.79 -20.09 -22.28
CA MET A 248 -10.26 -21.44 -22.63
C MET A 248 -9.87 -22.51 -21.60
N ARG A 249 -8.69 -22.43 -20.97
CA ARG A 249 -8.29 -23.33 -19.87
C ARG A 249 -9.14 -23.16 -18.61
N ARG A 250 -9.77 -22.00 -18.41
CA ARG A 250 -10.63 -21.74 -17.25
C ARG A 250 -12.06 -22.21 -17.48
N ASP A 251 -12.60 -21.99 -18.67
CA ASP A 251 -13.94 -22.51 -19.01
C ASP A 251 -13.95 -24.03 -19.00
N SER A 252 -12.86 -24.67 -19.43
CA SER A 252 -12.67 -26.13 -19.33
C SER A 252 -12.54 -26.61 -17.87
N ASN A 253 -11.88 -25.88 -16.98
CA ASN A 253 -11.78 -26.28 -15.56
C ASN A 253 -13.06 -25.99 -14.75
N LEU A 254 -13.90 -25.05 -15.18
CA LEU A 254 -15.25 -24.84 -14.63
C LEU A 254 -16.28 -25.84 -15.19
N THR A 255 -16.05 -26.39 -16.38
CA THR A 255 -16.91 -27.44 -16.98
C THR A 255 -16.46 -28.86 -16.64
N MET A 256 -15.20 -29.09 -16.24
CA MET A 256 -14.68 -30.41 -15.83
C MET A 256 -15.03 -30.83 -14.39
N THR A 257 -15.87 -30.07 -13.67
CA THR A 257 -16.46 -30.51 -12.38
C THR A 257 -17.91 -30.98 -12.49
N THR A 258 -18.50 -31.02 -13.69
CA THR A 258 -19.82 -31.60 -13.90
C THR A 258 -19.77 -32.58 -15.06
N GLN A 259 -20.07 -33.84 -14.79
CA GLN A 259 -20.22 -34.95 -15.73
C GLN A 259 -18.95 -35.72 -16.13
N SER A 260 -18.43 -36.51 -15.19
CA SER A 260 -18.26 -37.96 -15.42
C SER A 260 -17.77 -38.65 -14.14
N GLY A 261 -18.53 -39.64 -13.64
CA GLY A 261 -18.04 -40.59 -12.63
C GLY A 261 -18.95 -40.78 -11.42
N LEU A 262 -19.95 -41.65 -11.56
CA LEU A 262 -20.90 -42.08 -10.54
C LEU A 262 -20.26 -42.78 -9.31
N ASN A 263 -20.88 -42.52 -8.14
CA ASN A 263 -21.20 -43.47 -7.05
C ASN A 263 -20.08 -44.07 -6.16
N ARG A 264 -20.01 -43.66 -4.88
CA ARG A 264 -20.74 -44.29 -3.74
C ARG A 264 -20.22 -43.82 -2.36
N LYS A 265 -21.20 -43.49 -1.50
CA LYS A 265 -21.25 -43.51 -0.02
C LYS A 265 -20.83 -42.26 0.78
N SER A 266 -21.85 -41.83 1.54
CA SER A 266 -21.89 -41.16 2.84
C SER A 266 -21.62 -39.66 2.95
N SER A 267 -22.68 -38.88 2.75
CA SER A 267 -23.02 -37.79 3.68
C SER A 267 -24.54 -37.79 3.84
N LEU A 268 -25.02 -38.21 5.02
CA LEU A 268 -26.44 -38.14 5.39
C LEU A 268 -26.90 -36.67 5.35
N SER A 269 -28.10 -36.45 4.81
CA SER A 269 -28.73 -35.13 4.84
C SER A 269 -29.06 -34.74 6.29
N ILE A 270 -28.99 -33.45 6.63
CA ILE A 270 -29.34 -32.92 7.96
C ILE A 270 -30.76 -33.36 8.37
N ASN A 271 -31.66 -33.53 7.40
CA ASN A 271 -33.02 -33.99 7.64
C ASN A 271 -33.08 -35.49 8.00
N GLU A 272 -32.15 -36.33 7.52
CA GLU A 272 -32.05 -37.76 7.89
C GLU A 272 -31.43 -37.97 9.29
N MET A 273 -30.67 -37.01 9.82
CA MET A 273 -30.15 -37.08 11.20
C MET A 273 -31.24 -36.83 12.25
N ILE A 274 -32.23 -35.99 11.92
CA ILE A 274 -33.31 -35.60 12.83
C ILE A 274 -34.30 -36.75 13.05
N ASP A 275 -34.55 -37.57 12.02
CA ASP A 275 -35.47 -38.72 12.09
C ASP A 275 -34.91 -39.93 12.87
N ARG A 276 -33.61 -39.95 13.20
CA ARG A 276 -32.95 -41.08 13.88
C ARG A 276 -32.91 -40.99 15.41
N LEU A 277 -33.52 -39.97 16.01
CA LEU A 277 -33.36 -39.69 17.45
C LEU A 277 -34.47 -40.21 18.38
N HIS A 278 -35.36 -41.10 17.95
CA HIS A 278 -36.33 -41.70 18.87
C HIS A 278 -36.44 -43.22 18.70
N GLN A 279 -35.84 -43.96 19.62
CA GLN A 279 -36.52 -44.87 20.56
C GLN A 279 -35.48 -45.81 21.20
N GLY A 280 -35.45 -45.78 22.53
CA GLY A 280 -34.51 -46.54 23.32
C GLY A 280 -34.77 -48.04 23.31
N VAL A 281 -33.69 -48.81 23.21
CA VAL A 281 -33.55 -50.16 23.75
C VAL A 281 -32.08 -50.32 24.19
N ARG A 282 -31.84 -50.60 25.48
CA ARG A 282 -30.60 -51.21 26.00
C ARG A 282 -30.91 -52.69 26.23
N PRO A 283 -30.00 -53.64 25.91
CA PRO A 283 -29.12 -54.26 26.93
C PRO A 283 -27.74 -54.66 26.31
N GLU A 284 -26.68 -55.17 26.96
CA GLU A 284 -26.46 -55.80 28.27
C GLU A 284 -24.94 -55.74 28.53
N THR A 285 -24.50 -55.12 29.63
CA THR A 285 -23.29 -55.45 30.40
C THR A 285 -23.32 -54.53 31.62
N TYR A 286 -24.02 -55.03 32.63
CA TYR A 286 -24.18 -54.42 33.93
C TYR A 286 -23.23 -55.16 34.88
N ILE A 287 -22.20 -54.48 35.39
CA ILE A 287 -21.77 -54.69 36.77
C ILE A 287 -21.71 -53.32 37.43
N ASP A 288 -22.41 -53.29 38.55
CA ASP A 288 -22.90 -52.17 39.33
C ASP A 288 -21.86 -51.77 40.40
N SER A 289 -21.73 -50.47 40.68
CA SER A 289 -21.38 -50.01 42.02
C SER A 289 -21.87 -48.58 42.24
N ARG A 290 -23.16 -48.51 42.57
CA ARG A 290 -23.92 -47.47 43.29
C ARG A 290 -23.09 -46.50 44.15
N LYS A 291 -23.50 -45.22 44.17
CA LYS A 291 -24.47 -44.63 45.12
C LYS A 291 -24.60 -43.12 44.81
N ASP A 292 -25.76 -42.71 44.28
CA ASP A 292 -26.86 -42.03 45.00
C ASP A 292 -26.70 -40.49 44.85
N GLU A 293 -27.41 -39.84 43.89
CA GLU A 293 -28.79 -39.31 44.04
C GLU A 293 -28.80 -37.98 44.83
N LYS A 294 -29.29 -36.83 44.37
CA LYS A 294 -30.65 -36.39 43.96
C LYS A 294 -30.55 -34.83 43.93
N ALA A 295 -31.33 -34.00 43.22
CA ALA A 295 -32.57 -34.14 42.48
C ALA A 295 -32.75 -32.94 41.53
N PHE A 296 -33.51 -33.17 40.46
CA PHE A 296 -34.09 -32.23 39.51
C PHE A 296 -35.18 -31.34 40.14
N HIS A 297 -35.46 -30.18 39.54
CA HIS A 297 -36.81 -29.85 39.05
C HIS A 297 -36.78 -28.79 37.93
N PHE A 298 -37.49 -29.09 36.86
CA PHE A 298 -37.77 -28.27 35.68
C PHE A 298 -39.25 -27.86 35.76
N GLU A 299 -39.59 -26.60 35.48
CA GLU A 299 -40.90 -26.24 34.93
C GLU A 299 -40.77 -25.11 33.90
N GLN A 300 -41.44 -25.32 32.77
CA GLN A 300 -41.62 -24.39 31.65
C GLN A 300 -42.76 -23.40 31.94
N ILE A 301 -42.79 -22.24 31.25
CA ILE A 301 -43.94 -21.62 30.54
C ILE A 301 -43.60 -20.14 30.21
N LEU A 302 -43.65 -19.79 28.91
CA LEU A 302 -43.64 -18.43 28.30
C LEU A 302 -45.05 -17.77 28.42
N PRO A 303 -45.35 -16.50 28.02
CA PRO A 303 -44.55 -15.30 27.69
C PRO A 303 -45.11 -13.95 28.27
N ARG A 304 -44.46 -12.83 27.92
CA ARG A 304 -44.95 -11.43 27.81
C ARG A 304 -45.17 -10.57 29.07
N SER A 305 -44.78 -9.30 28.84
CA SER A 305 -45.29 -8.04 29.40
C SER A 305 -44.63 -7.46 30.66
N LEU A 306 -44.11 -6.25 30.47
CA LEU A 306 -43.53 -5.33 31.44
C LEU A 306 -44.52 -4.99 32.58
N PRO A 307 -44.02 -4.75 33.81
CA PRO A 307 -44.75 -3.97 34.79
C PRO A 307 -44.19 -2.53 34.96
N PRO A 308 -44.94 -1.65 35.63
CA PRO A 308 -44.89 -0.20 35.43
C PRO A 308 -44.21 0.57 36.58
N ILE A 309 -44.24 1.89 36.37
CA ILE A 309 -43.65 3.03 37.07
C ILE A 309 -44.13 3.24 38.52
N GLY A 310 -43.19 3.69 39.38
CA GLY A 310 -43.44 4.61 40.51
C GLY A 310 -42.80 4.15 41.83
N THR A 311 -42.13 4.95 42.66
CA THR A 311 -41.85 6.39 42.70
C THR A 311 -40.78 6.66 43.79
N LEU A 312 -40.04 7.79 43.66
CA LEU A 312 -39.50 8.67 44.74
C LEU A 312 -38.30 8.14 45.59
N LYS A 313 -37.16 8.82 45.79
CA LYS A 313 -36.71 10.24 45.77
C LYS A 313 -35.19 10.27 45.51
N ARG A 314 -34.69 11.05 44.53
CA ARG A 314 -34.12 12.43 44.63
C ARG A 314 -32.87 12.60 45.51
N HIS A 315 -31.73 12.82 44.86
CA HIS A 315 -30.98 14.11 44.81
C HIS A 315 -30.02 14.03 43.58
N ARG A 316 -30.22 14.80 42.49
CA ARG A 316 -29.73 16.17 42.20
C ARG A 316 -28.22 16.29 42.44
N GLN A 317 -27.33 16.67 41.52
CA GLN A 317 -27.29 17.42 40.25
C GLN A 317 -25.97 16.96 39.55
N SER A 318 -25.63 17.12 38.27
CA SER A 318 -26.05 17.92 37.10
C SER A 318 -25.29 17.28 35.91
N SER A 319 -25.97 16.71 34.91
CA SER A 319 -26.21 17.26 33.56
C SER A 319 -24.95 17.74 32.82
N SER A 320 -24.74 17.43 31.55
CA SER A 320 -25.42 16.53 30.62
C SER A 320 -24.55 16.47 29.38
N THR A 321 -24.18 15.26 28.99
CA THR A 321 -23.92 14.85 27.63
C THR A 321 -25.15 15.12 26.76
N ASN A 322 -25.01 15.64 25.53
CA ASN A 322 -24.93 14.80 24.33
C ASN A 322 -25.30 15.52 23.03
N SER A 323 -24.63 15.03 21.98
CA SER A 323 -25.08 14.81 20.59
C SER A 323 -25.45 16.05 19.76
N LEU A 324 -24.73 16.34 18.68
CA LEU A 324 -24.79 15.60 17.40
C LEU A 324 -26.23 15.36 16.90
N ILE A 325 -26.96 16.45 16.66
CA ILE A 325 -27.80 16.66 15.47
C ILE A 325 -27.81 18.17 15.24
N ASP A 326 -27.13 18.63 14.18
CA ASP A 326 -27.54 19.76 13.32
C ASP A 326 -26.44 20.02 12.29
N LEU A 327 -26.41 19.14 11.29
CA LEU A 327 -25.94 19.47 9.95
C LEU A 327 -27.12 20.13 9.22
N PHE A 328 -26.84 21.23 8.53
CA PHE A 328 -27.73 22.02 7.66
C PHE A 328 -28.65 23.04 8.34
N GLN A 329 -28.12 24.24 8.62
CA GLN A 329 -28.66 25.53 8.17
C GLN A 329 -27.97 26.67 8.93
N ILE A 330 -27.16 27.47 8.23
CA ILE A 330 -27.20 28.94 8.19
C ILE A 330 -26.12 29.35 7.19
N ALA A 331 -26.59 29.60 5.98
CA ALA A 331 -25.94 30.49 5.06
C ALA A 331 -25.95 31.92 5.63
N GLN A 332 -24.89 32.67 5.32
CA GLN A 332 -24.88 34.13 5.13
C GLN A 332 -25.43 35.02 6.27
N LEU A 333 -24.54 35.81 6.88
CA LEU A 333 -24.57 37.29 6.91
C LEU A 333 -23.71 37.83 8.08
N SER A 334 -23.08 38.99 7.83
CA SER A 334 -22.29 39.86 8.73
C SER A 334 -20.91 39.31 9.15
N SER A 335 -19.79 39.98 8.91
CA SER A 335 -19.48 41.37 8.53
C SER A 335 -18.15 41.42 7.79
#